data_AF-A0A1I2HV60-F1
#
_entry.id   AF-A0A1I2HV60-F1
#
_cell.length_a   1.000
_cell.length_b   1.000
_cell.length_c   1.000
_cell.angle_alpha   90.00
_cell.angle_beta   90.00
_cell.angle_gamma   90.00
#
_symmetry.space_group_name_H-M   'P 1'
#
loop_
_entity.id
_entity.type
_entity.pdbx_description
1 polymer ?
#
loop_
_entity_poly.entity_id
_entity_poly.type
_entity_poly.pdbx_seq_one_letter_code
_entity_poly.pdbx_strand_id
1 'polypeptide(L)'
;MLKALDFEILRDVMASGIIKIPLTRKPVRVGTLINEEEFKRDQYLIHNRTVFFEDRVHDWDWQDGQFRYYTRVAEVADVVVVYALEEVVPVARFDSMTGKPLAQ
;
A
#
# COMPACT_ATOMS: atom_id res chain seq x y z
N MET A 1 -1.50 12.27 -1.91
CA MET A 1 -1.59 11.11 -0.97
C MET A 1 -2.37 10.02 -1.68
N LEU A 2 -2.08 8.74 -1.48
CA LEU A 2 -2.82 7.66 -2.14
C LEU A 2 -3.86 7.08 -1.18
N LYS A 3 -5.08 6.85 -1.67
CA LYS A 3 -6.15 6.15 -0.95
C LYS A 3 -6.51 4.87 -1.70
N ALA A 4 -6.58 3.75 -0.99
CA ALA A 4 -7.07 2.50 -1.56
C ALA A 4 -8.60 2.54 -1.64
N LEU A 5 -9.15 2.33 -2.85
CA LEU A 5 -10.59 2.25 -3.07
C LEU A 5 -11.09 0.80 -3.10
N ASP A 6 -10.22 -0.10 -3.56
CA ASP A 6 -10.47 -1.54 -3.65
C ASP A 6 -9.17 -2.27 -3.33
N PHE A 7 -9.21 -3.15 -2.35
CA PHE A 7 -8.04 -3.84 -1.82
C PHE A 7 -8.43 -5.15 -1.13
N GLU A 8 -7.43 -6.00 -0.94
CA GLU A 8 -7.48 -7.11 0.01
C GLU A 8 -6.23 -7.12 0.90
N ILE A 9 -6.34 -7.71 2.08
CA ILE A 9 -5.21 -7.93 2.99
C ILE A 9 -4.92 -9.42 3.02
N LEU A 10 -3.76 -9.80 2.46
CA LEU A 10 -3.23 -11.14 2.54
C LEU A 10 -2.53 -11.30 3.89
N ARG A 11 -2.87 -12.37 4.63
CA ARG A 11 -2.35 -12.61 5.97
C ARG A 11 -1.13 -13.51 5.95
N ASP A 12 -0.20 -13.23 6.86
CA ASP A 12 0.96 -14.08 7.15
C ASP A 12 1.72 -14.50 5.89
N VAL A 13 1.92 -13.56 4.96
CA VAL A 13 2.60 -13.81 3.70
C VAL A 13 4.09 -13.94 3.95
N MET A 14 4.64 -15.12 3.62
CA MET A 14 6.08 -15.34 3.64
C MET A 14 6.76 -14.53 2.54
N ALA A 15 7.72 -13.69 2.93
CA ALA A 15 8.54 -12.91 2.01
C ALA A 15 9.47 -13.83 1.22
N SER A 16 9.15 -14.08 -0.05
CA SER A 16 9.91 -15.00 -0.90
C SER A 16 9.85 -14.62 -2.38
N GLY A 17 11.03 -14.53 -2.99
CA GLY A 17 11.15 -14.37 -4.44
C GLY A 17 10.72 -15.60 -5.27
N ILE A 18 10.37 -16.72 -4.62
CA ILE A 18 10.12 -18.00 -5.28
C ILE A 18 8.66 -18.45 -5.11
N ILE A 19 8.09 -18.24 -3.92
CA ILE A 19 6.73 -18.68 -3.62
C ILE A 19 5.73 -17.89 -4.47
N LYS A 20 4.78 -18.61 -5.07
CA LYS A 20 3.68 -18.05 -5.84
C LYS A 20 2.38 -18.26 -5.09
N ILE A 21 1.61 -17.20 -4.96
CA ILE A 21 0.33 -17.15 -4.25
C ILE A 21 -0.75 -16.94 -5.32
N PRO A 22 -1.82 -17.74 -5.34
CA PRO A 22 -2.95 -17.48 -6.22
C PRO A 22 -3.57 -16.11 -5.90
N LEU A 23 -3.66 -15.25 -6.91
CA LEU A 23 -4.27 -13.94 -6.80
C LEU A 23 -5.00 -13.63 -8.10
N THR A 24 -6.32 -13.70 -8.10
CA THR A 24 -7.11 -13.68 -9.35
C THR A 24 -7.00 -12.37 -10.11
N ARG A 25 -6.78 -11.26 -9.40
CA ARG A 25 -6.80 -9.91 -9.95
C ARG A 25 -5.38 -9.35 -9.96
N LYS A 26 -5.06 -8.57 -10.98
CA LYS A 26 -3.77 -7.86 -11.05
C LYS A 26 -3.80 -6.62 -10.15
N PRO A 27 -2.91 -6.51 -9.15
CA PRO A 27 -2.84 -5.31 -8.34
C PRO A 27 -2.19 -4.14 -9.07
N VAL A 28 -2.60 -2.93 -8.69
CA VAL A 28 -2.00 -1.66 -9.12
C VAL A 28 -0.96 -1.16 -8.11
N ARG A 29 -1.07 -1.59 -6.84
CA ARG A 29 -0.13 -1.25 -5.77
C ARG A 29 -0.10 -2.37 -4.74
N VAL A 30 1.06 -2.59 -4.13
CA VAL A 30 1.25 -3.55 -3.04
C VAL A 30 2.09 -2.88 -1.96
N GLY A 31 1.82 -3.21 -0.70
CA GLY A 31 2.65 -2.78 0.41
C GLY A 31 2.61 -3.75 1.59
N THR A 32 3.71 -3.85 2.33
CA THR A 32 3.72 -4.47 3.66
C THR A 32 2.86 -3.61 4.58
N LEU A 33 1.89 -4.19 5.28
CA LEU A 33 1.07 -3.50 6.26
C LEU A 33 1.89 -3.24 7.54
N ILE A 34 1.95 -1.99 7.98
CA ILE A 34 2.66 -1.57 9.20
C ILE A 34 1.66 -1.30 10.33
N ASN A 35 0.59 -0.57 10.02
CA ASN A 35 -0.45 -0.21 10.98
C ASN A 35 -1.82 -0.39 10.35
N GLU A 36 -2.43 -1.55 10.62
CA GLU A 36 -3.73 -1.92 10.10
C GLU A 36 -4.86 -1.04 10.64
N GLU A 37 -4.81 -0.67 11.92
CA GLU A 37 -5.87 0.13 12.54
C GLU A 37 -5.96 1.51 11.89
N GLU A 38 -4.81 2.17 11.69
CA GLU A 38 -4.76 3.45 11.00
C GLU A 38 -5.11 3.32 9.51
N PHE A 39 -4.64 2.26 8.84
CA PHE A 39 -5.02 1.99 7.47
C PHE A 39 -6.54 1.80 7.34
N LYS A 40 -7.19 1.01 8.20
CA LYS A 40 -8.62 0.74 8.12
C LYS A 40 -9.51 1.96 8.35
N ARG A 41 -9.03 2.94 9.14
CA ARG A 41 -9.79 4.16 9.44
C ARG A 41 -10.09 4.97 8.18
N ASP A 42 -9.07 5.19 7.34
CA ASP A 42 -9.15 6.14 6.23
C ASP A 42 -8.73 5.54 4.87
N GLN A 43 -8.16 4.34 4.87
CA GLN A 43 -7.60 3.61 3.72
C GLN A 43 -6.47 4.36 3.01
N TYR A 44 -5.79 5.27 3.72
CA TYR A 44 -4.63 5.97 3.19
C TYR A 44 -3.38 5.10 3.20
N LEU A 45 -2.69 5.09 2.06
CA LEU A 45 -1.42 4.43 1.85
C LEU A 45 -0.29 5.44 2.11
N ILE A 46 0.14 5.52 3.38
CA ILE A 46 1.17 6.44 3.85
C ILE A 46 2.42 5.61 4.13
N HIS A 47 3.46 5.85 3.32
CA HIS A 47 4.72 5.14 3.41
C HIS A 47 5.36 5.31 4.80
N ASN A 48 5.88 4.22 5.37
CA ASN A 48 6.48 4.16 6.71
C ASN A 48 5.53 4.53 7.86
N ARG A 49 4.22 4.52 7.62
CA ARG A 49 3.20 4.79 8.66
C ARG A 49 2.09 3.76 8.65
N THR A 50 1.33 3.68 7.56
CA THR A 50 0.31 2.65 7.39
C THR A 50 0.84 1.46 6.61
N VAL A 51 1.71 1.71 5.63
CA VAL A 51 2.30 0.68 4.76
C VAL A 51 3.78 0.97 4.46
N PHE A 52 4.55 -0.08 4.19
CA PHE A 52 5.81 0.02 3.44
C PHE A 52 5.49 -0.25 1.97
N PHE A 53 5.90 0.63 1.06
CA PHE A 53 5.60 0.42 -0.36
C PHE A 53 6.65 -0.53 -0.94
N GLU A 54 6.16 -1.57 -1.60
CA GLU A 54 7.01 -2.54 -2.29
C GLU A 54 7.12 -2.18 -3.78
N ASP A 55 8.33 -2.28 -4.31
CA ASP A 55 8.58 -2.06 -5.73
C ASP A 55 8.12 -3.26 -6.57
N ARG A 56 7.51 -2.97 -7.73
CA ARG A 56 6.99 -4.04 -8.59
C ARG A 56 8.09 -4.85 -9.30
N VAL A 57 9.26 -4.28 -9.57
CA VAL A 57 10.29 -5.03 -10.29
C VAL A 57 10.99 -6.00 -9.33
N HIS A 58 11.27 -5.53 -8.12
CA HIS A 58 12.11 -6.27 -7.17
C HIS A 58 11.29 -7.04 -6.14
N ASP A 59 10.25 -6.42 -5.60
CA ASP A 59 9.64 -6.87 -4.36
C ASP A 59 8.38 -7.69 -4.66
N TRP A 60 7.57 -7.33 -5.65
CA TRP A 60 6.38 -8.13 -5.99
C TRP A 60 6.08 -8.15 -7.49
N ASP A 61 5.57 -9.25 -8.03
CA ASP A 61 5.03 -9.24 -9.40
C ASP A 61 3.76 -10.07 -9.49
N TRP A 62 2.97 -9.81 -10.52
CA TRP A 62 1.76 -10.56 -10.82
C TRP A 62 1.77 -10.97 -12.29
N GLN A 63 1.56 -12.26 -12.55
CA GLN A 63 1.48 -12.83 -13.89
C GLN A 63 0.42 -13.93 -13.91
N ASP A 64 -0.61 -13.78 -14.75
CA ASP A 64 -1.63 -14.79 -15.04
C ASP A 64 -2.23 -15.47 -13.78
N GLY A 65 -2.64 -14.65 -12.82
CA GLY A 65 -3.26 -15.12 -11.58
C GLY A 65 -2.28 -15.61 -10.50
N GLN A 66 -0.98 -15.46 -10.73
CA GLN A 66 0.08 -15.82 -9.80
C GLN A 66 0.77 -14.56 -9.28
N PHE A 67 0.81 -14.43 -7.97
CA PHE A 67 1.43 -13.32 -7.26
C PHE A 67 2.69 -13.79 -6.54
N ARG A 68 3.80 -13.09 -6.77
CA ARG A 68 5.05 -13.24 -6.02
C ARG A 68 5.19 -12.03 -5.10
N TYR A 69 5.61 -12.26 -3.87
CA TYR A 69 5.85 -11.21 -2.90
C TYR A 69 7.14 -11.45 -2.12
N TYR A 70 7.94 -10.41 -2.01
CA TYR A 70 9.14 -10.31 -1.24
C TYR A 70 9.15 -8.94 -0.57
N THR A 71 9.74 -8.85 0.61
CA THR A 71 10.04 -7.59 1.26
C THR A 71 11.34 -7.72 2.03
N ARG A 72 11.99 -6.59 2.30
CA ARG A 72 13.15 -6.51 3.19
C ARG A 72 12.79 -6.18 4.63
N VAL A 73 11.52 -5.89 4.91
CA VAL A 73 11.12 -5.41 6.24
C VAL A 73 10.74 -6.53 7.22
N ALA A 74 10.40 -7.72 6.73
CA ALA A 74 10.01 -8.87 7.55
C ALA A 74 10.17 -10.19 6.79
N GLU A 75 10.29 -11.30 7.52
CA GLU A 75 10.25 -12.66 6.95
C GLU A 75 8.81 -13.12 6.65
N VAL A 76 7.86 -12.72 7.48
CA VAL A 76 6.42 -12.96 7.33
C VAL A 76 5.69 -11.65 7.61
N ALA A 77 4.74 -11.28 6.78
CA ALA A 77 4.03 -10.01 6.89
C ALA A 77 2.58 -10.09 6.41
N ASP A 78 1.73 -9.23 6.98
CA ASP A 78 0.46 -8.90 6.36
C ASP A 78 0.69 -7.94 5.20
N VAL A 79 0.04 -8.20 4.07
CA VAL A 79 0.29 -7.49 2.81
C VAL A 79 -1.02 -6.89 2.32
N VAL A 80 -1.02 -5.58 2.10
CA VAL A 80 -2.13 -4.93 1.40
C VAL A 80 -1.89 -4.98 -0.11
N VAL A 81 -2.86 -5.53 -0.81
CA VAL A 81 -2.89 -5.66 -2.26
C VAL A 81 -4.02 -4.77 -2.77
N VAL A 82 -3.69 -3.75 -3.55
CA VAL A 82 -4.62 -2.70 -3.98
C VAL A 82 -4.93 -2.87 -5.46
N TYR A 83 -6.21 -2.80 -5.81
CA TYR A 83 -6.73 -2.95 -7.17
C TYR A 83 -7.20 -1.64 -7.79
N ALA A 84 -7.66 -0.71 -6.96
CA ALA A 84 -8.02 0.63 -7.38
C ALA A 84 -7.56 1.64 -6.33
N LEU A 85 -7.05 2.78 -6.79
CA LEU A 85 -6.58 3.85 -5.93
C LEU A 85 -7.03 5.21 -6.44
N GLU A 86 -7.10 6.16 -5.52
CA GLU A 86 -7.35 7.57 -5.77
C GLU A 86 -6.16 8.38 -5.29
N GLU A 87 -5.76 9.37 -6.10
CA GLU A 87 -4.83 10.39 -5.65
C GLU A 87 -5.61 11.50 -4.94
N VAL A 88 -5.41 11.60 -3.63
CA VAL A 88 -6.03 12.62 -2.79
C VAL A 88 -5.04 13.77 -2.59
N VAL A 89 -5.44 14.95 -3.04
CA VAL A 89 -4.74 16.19 -2.76
C VAL A 89 -5.04 16.59 -1.31
N PRO A 90 -4.03 16.68 -0.42
CA PRO A 90 -4.29 17.16 0.93
C PRO A 90 -4.80 18.60 0.86
N VAL A 91 -5.89 18.88 1.57
CA VAL A 91 -6.40 20.25 1.72
C VAL A 91 -5.28 21.10 2.31
N ALA A 92 -4.89 22.15 1.60
CA ALA A 92 -3.89 23.09 2.09
C ALA A 92 -4.40 23.68 3.42
N ARG A 93 -3.66 23.46 4.50
CA ARG A 93 -3.95 24.08 5.80
C ARG A 93 -3.31 25.46 5.92
N PHE A 94 -2.39 25.77 5.03
CA PHE A 94 -1.62 27.00 5.04
C PHE A 94 -1.57 27.58 3.63
N ASP A 95 -1.62 28.91 3.57
CA ASP A 95 -1.42 29.68 2.35
C ASP A 95 0.04 29.50 1.89
N SER A 96 0.24 29.07 0.65
CA SER A 96 1.56 28.71 0.11
C SER A 96 2.51 29.90 -0.06
N MET A 97 1.98 31.13 -0.12
CA MET A 97 2.76 32.34 -0.32
C MET A 97 3.14 33.01 1.01
N THR A 98 2.29 32.88 2.03
CA THR A 98 2.41 33.61 3.29
C THR A 98 2.66 32.71 4.49
N GLY A 99 2.47 31.38 4.36
CA GLY A 99 2.60 30.40 5.44
C GLY A 99 1.54 30.53 6.54
N LYS A 100 0.54 31.40 6.37
CA LYS A 100 -0.53 31.60 7.35
C LYS A 100 -1.57 30.48 7.25
N PRO A 101 -2.21 30.07 8.36
CA PRO A 101 -3.33 29.14 8.30
C PRO A 101 -4.43 29.66 7.37
N LEU A 102 -4.92 28.79 6.47
CA LEU A 102 -6.14 29.06 5.72
C LEU A 102 -7.29 28.88 6.71
N ALA A 103 -8.11 29.92 6.90
CA ALA A 103 -9.24 29.89 7.84
C ALA A 103 -10.16 28.70 7.53
N GLN A 104 -10.53 27.95 8.57
CA GLN A 104 -11.45 26.80 8.48
C GLN A 104 -12.88 27.26 8.21
#